data_AF-A0A2P4PQZ5-F1
#
_entry.id   AF-A0A2P4PQZ5-F1
#
_cell.length_a   1.000
_cell.length_b   1.000
_cell.length_c   1.000
_cell.angle_alpha   90.00
_cell.angle_beta   90.00
_cell.angle_gamma   90.00
#
_symmetry.space_group_name_H-M   'P 1'
#
loop_
_entity.id
_entity.type
_entity.pdbx_description
1 polymer ?
#
loop_
_entity_poly.entity_id
_entity_poly.type
_entity_poly.pdbx_seq_one_letter_code
_entity_poly.pdbx_strand_id
1 'polypeptide(L)' 'MDFMNKNIQRIGTGGFGKVYRANWKNSDQYLALKSFFNLDDVTAKKYHNIVQTST' A
#
# COMPACT_ATOMS: atom_id res chain seq x y z
N MET A 1 -23.50 3.08 15.82
CA MET A 1 -22.55 4.16 15.46
C MET A 1 -21.19 3.49 15.30
N ASP A 2 -20.97 2.76 14.19
CA ASP A 2 -19.77 1.92 14.01
C ASP A 2 -19.17 2.03 12.60
N PHE A 3 -19.26 3.22 11.97
CA PHE A 3 -18.68 3.47 10.64
C PHE A 3 -17.13 3.47 10.63
N MET A 4 -16.47 3.23 11.76
CA MET A 4 -15.02 3.46 11.89
C MET A 4 -14.15 2.21 11.83
N ASN A 5 -14.72 0.99 11.77
CA ASN A 5 -13.88 -0.19 11.93
C ASN A 5 -13.61 -0.97 10.62
N LYS A 6 -12.44 -0.65 10.07
CA LYS A 6 -11.58 -1.46 9.18
C LYS A 6 -11.87 -1.40 7.69
N ASN A 7 -11.69 -0.20 7.14
CA ASN A 7 -11.46 0.01 5.70
C ASN A 7 -10.14 -0.57 5.18
N ILE A 8 -9.26 -1.14 6.01
CA ILE A 8 -7.96 -1.68 5.61
C ILE A 8 -7.85 -3.15 6.03
N GLN A 9 -7.65 -4.03 5.06
CA GLN A 9 -7.54 -5.49 5.25
C GLN A 9 -6.21 -6.00 4.68
N ARG A 10 -5.45 -6.78 5.44
CA ARG A 10 -4.26 -7.44 4.89
C ARG A 10 -4.69 -8.55 3.94
N ILE A 11 -4.20 -8.51 2.70
CA ILE A 11 -4.50 -9.49 1.65
C ILE A 11 -3.30 -10.36 1.28
N GLY A 12 -2.09 -10.00 1.70
CA GLY A 12 -0.91 -10.78 1.40
C GLY A 12 0.33 -10.39 2.21
N THR A 13 1.31 -11.29 2.23
CA THR A 13 2.65 -11.06 2.79
C THR A 13 3.66 -11.88 2.00
N GLY A 14 4.80 -11.28 1.67
CA GLY A 14 5.91 -11.95 0.99
C GLY A 14 7.25 -11.36 1.41
N GLY A 15 8.35 -11.80 0.80
CA GLY A 15 9.70 -11.39 1.18
C GLY A 15 9.94 -9.87 1.15
N PHE A 16 9.21 -9.15 0.29
CA PHE A 16 9.31 -7.70 0.14
C PHE A 16 8.30 -6.90 0.98
N GLY A 17 7.56 -7.53 1.89
CA GLY A 17 6.61 -6.85 2.79
C GLY A 17 5.17 -7.33 2.74
N LYS A 18 4.25 -6.52 3.27
CA LYS A 18 2.83 -6.84 3.43
C LYS A 18 1.99 -6.03 2.45
N VAL A 19 0.91 -6.62 1.95
CA VAL A 19 -0.05 -5.94 1.08
C VAL A 19 -1.40 -5.87 1.79
N TYR A 20 -2.00 -4.69 1.76
CA TYR A 20 -3.30 -4.39 2.33
C TYR A 20 -4.22 -3.85 1.24
N ARG A 21 -5.48 -4.25 1.25
CA ARG A 21 -6.56 -3.61 0.49
C ARG A 21 -7.16 -2.51 1.35
N ALA A 22 -7.46 -1.37 0.75
CA ALA A 22 -8.28 -0.35 1.35
C ALA A 22 -9.43 0.09 0.44
N ASN A 23 -10.52 0.57 1.02
CA ASN A 23 -11.59 1.22 0.25
C ASN A 23 -11.10 2.60 -0.23
N TRP A 24 -11.28 2.90 -1.51
CA TRP A 24 -11.13 4.26 -2.01
C TRP A 24 -12.34 5.09 -1.55
N LYS A 25 -12.11 6.29 -0.99
CA LYS A 25 -13.19 7.06 -0.37
C LYS A 25 -14.30 7.36 -1.38
N ASN A 26 -15.55 7.14 -0.96
CA ASN A 26 -16.77 7.41 -1.74
C ASN A 26 -16.81 6.71 -3.11
N SER A 27 -16.14 5.57 -3.23
CA SER A 27 -16.13 4.75 -4.44
C SER A 27 -16.21 3.27 -4.07
N ASP A 28 -16.82 2.45 -4.93
CA ASP A 28 -16.79 0.99 -4.82
C ASP A 28 -15.43 0.39 -5.25
N GLN A 29 -14.43 1.24 -5.46
CA GLN A 29 -13.08 0.85 -5.84
C GLN A 29 -12.20 0.52 -4.63
N TYR A 30 -11.26 -0.39 -4.85
CA TYR A 30 -10.24 -0.76 -3.88
C TYR A 30 -8.86 -0.23 -4.27
N LEU A 31 -8.09 0.20 -3.27
CA LEU A 31 -6.68 0.55 -3.38
C LEU A 31 -5.82 -0.55 -2.74
N ALA A 32 -4.68 -0.87 -3.34
CA ALA A 32 -3.66 -1.72 -2.72
C ALA A 32 -2.57 -0.87 -2.06
N LEU A 33 -2.37 -1.03 -0.76
CA LEU A 33 -1.27 -0.45 0.02
C LEU A 33 -0.22 -1.53 0.30
N LYS A 34 1.02 -1.32 -0.16
CA LYS A 34 2.14 -2.21 0.10
C LYS A 34 3.10 -1.59 1.11
N SER A 35 3.29 -2.24 2.25
CA SER A 35 4.37 -1.93 3.18
C SER A 35 5.60 -2.76 2.84
N PHE A 36 6.79 -2.25 3.11
CA PHE A 36 8.07 -2.93 2.87
C PHE A 36 8.78 -3.18 4.20
N PHE A 37 9.46 -4.32 4.36
CA PHE A 37 10.12 -4.67 5.62
C PHE A 37 11.44 -3.95 5.85
N ASN A 38 12.20 -3.70 4.77
CA ASN A 38 13.53 -3.09 4.82
C ASN A 38 13.57 -1.86 3.91
N LEU A 39 12.90 -0.78 4.31
CA LEU A 39 13.10 0.53 3.69
C LEU A 39 14.35 1.14 4.30
N ASP A 40 15.53 0.77 3.81
CA ASP A 40 16.69 1.62 4.05
C ASP A 40 16.55 2.92 3.25
N ASP A 41 17.17 4.00 3.73
CA ASP A 41 17.01 5.34 3.16
C ASP A 41 17.53 5.43 1.70
N VAL A 42 18.43 4.52 1.33
CA VAL A 42 18.99 4.35 -0.03
C VAL A 42 17.94 3.71 -0.96
N THR A 43 17.21 2.72 -0.47
CA THR A 43 16.16 1.96 -1.15
C THR A 43 14.89 2.81 -1.26
N ALA A 44 14.52 3.55 -0.22
CA ALA A 44 13.42 4.51 -0.25
C ALA A 44 13.66 5.62 -1.30
N LYS A 45 14.88 6.19 -1.37
CA LYS A 45 15.27 7.14 -2.42
C LYS A 45 15.21 6.53 -3.82
N LYS A 46 15.54 5.23 -3.97
CA LYS A 46 15.47 4.54 -5.26
C LYS A 46 14.03 4.39 -5.79
N TYR A 47 13.04 4.26 -4.90
CA TYR A 47 11.62 4.14 -5.30
C TYR A 47 10.95 5.46 -5.69
N HIS A 48 11.48 6.63 -5.30
CA HIS A 48 10.97 7.92 -5.77
C HIS A 48 10.98 8.02 -7.31
N ASN A 49 11.94 7.34 -7.96
CA ASN A 49 12.11 7.38 -9.41
C ASN A 49 11.38 6.25 -10.17
N ILE A 50 10.77 5.26 -9.49
CA ILE A 50 10.13 4.10 -10.16
C ILE A 50 8.61 4.25 -10.22
N VAL A 51 8.00 5.00 -9.29
CA VAL A 51 6.55 5.26 -9.29
C VAL A 51 6.16 6.34 -10.32
N GLN A 52 7.14 7.00 -10.96
CA GLN A 52 6.90 8.07 -11.93
C GLN A 52 7.12 7.68 -13.40
N THR A 53 7.63 6.49 -13.71
CA THR A 53 7.70 6.01 -15.10
C THR A 53 6.57 5.04 -15.38
N SER A 54 5.39 5.60 -15.60
CA SER A 54 4.44 5.08 -16.58
C SER A 54 4.36 6.10 -17.71
N THR A 55 5.27 5.99 -18.67
CA THR A 55 5.05 6.29 -20.09
C THR A 55 5.93 5.36 -20.89
#